data_AF-A0A364VAC8-F1
#
_entry.id   AF-A0A364VAC8-F1
#
_cell.length_a   1.000
_cell.length_b   1.000
_cell.length_c   1.000
_cell.angle_alpha   90.00
_cell.angle_beta   90.00
_cell.angle_gamma   90.00
#
_symmetry.space_group_name_H-M   'P 1'
#
loop_
_entity.id
_entity.type
_entity.pdbx_description
1 polymer ?
#
loop_
_entity_poly.entity_id
_entity_poly.type
_entity_poly.pdbx_seq_one_letter_code
_entity_poly.pdbx_strand_id
1 'polypeptide(L)'
;LAEIVTAPKSGNRGRPAKLYRLTDAGRAQFGHDYDTLALLALRALRQAGGSAAVEDFATQRVHQLLSDVPEDRRTNDPKKGKTNEDAVVQKARAIAQALSDRGYAASVDKAGTGVQICRHHCPIQDVAQEFPELCAAEHRAVAELLGQHIQPLATIADGNGICTTHIPLTIIDPSTTDPSTSKET
;
A
#
# COMPACT_ATOMS: atom_id res chain seq x y z
N LEU A 1 17.49 -21.36 13.84
CA LEU A 1 18.03 -20.00 14.06
C LEU A 1 19.53 -19.95 13.87
N ALA A 2 20.28 -20.94 14.36
CA ALA A 2 21.69 -21.10 14.06
C ALA A 2 22.01 -22.53 13.65
N GLU A 3 23.04 -22.70 12.84
CA GLU A 3 23.61 -23.97 12.40
C GLU A 3 25.03 -24.14 12.94
N ILE A 4 25.46 -25.39 13.11
CA ILE A 4 26.82 -25.70 13.59
C ILE A 4 27.78 -25.56 12.41
N VAL A 5 28.89 -24.86 12.63
CA VAL A 5 29.98 -24.73 11.65
C VAL A 5 31.22 -25.43 12.18
N THR A 6 32.02 -25.97 11.27
CA THR A 6 33.29 -26.63 11.62
C THR A 6 34.24 -25.62 12.25
N ALA A 7 34.65 -25.89 13.49
CA ALA A 7 35.68 -25.11 14.15
C ALA A 7 37.06 -25.38 13.51
N PRO A 8 37.91 -24.36 13.33
CA PRO A 8 39.29 -24.59 12.94
C PRO A 8 39.99 -25.47 13.99
N LYS A 9 40.82 -26.42 13.54
CA LYS A 9 41.59 -27.30 14.44
C LYS A 9 42.58 -26.44 15.24
N SER A 10 42.28 -26.17 16.51
CA SER A 10 43.27 -25.66 17.46
C SER A 10 43.88 -26.85 18.21
N GLY A 11 45.21 -26.96 18.20
CA GLY A 11 45.95 -28.06 18.83
C GLY A 11 46.01 -28.03 20.35
N ASN A 12 45.10 -27.29 21.00
CA ASN A 12 45.11 -27.10 22.45
C ASN A 12 44.26 -28.16 23.16
N ARG A 13 44.74 -28.62 24.32
CA ARG A 13 43.99 -29.55 25.19
C ARG A 13 42.71 -28.87 25.71
N GLY A 14 41.56 -29.53 25.56
CA GLY A 14 40.26 -29.05 26.07
C GLY A 14 39.06 -29.71 25.38
N ARG A 15 37.84 -29.42 25.87
CA ARG A 15 36.58 -29.86 25.22
C ARG A 15 36.45 -29.14 23.86
N PRO A 16 36.10 -29.84 22.76
CA PRO A 16 35.96 -29.22 21.44
C PRO A 16 34.99 -28.04 21.46
N ALA A 17 35.42 -26.89 20.94
CA ALA A 17 34.55 -25.73 20.77
C ALA A 17 33.54 -25.99 19.65
N LYS A 18 32.25 -25.77 19.91
CA LYS A 18 31.21 -25.72 18.87
C LYS A 18 31.10 -24.29 18.38
N LEU A 19 31.25 -24.07 17.07
CA LEU A 19 30.94 -22.79 16.44
C LEU A 19 29.52 -22.84 15.87
N TYR A 20 28.80 -21.74 16.03
CA TYR A 20 27.47 -21.55 15.49
C TYR A 20 27.45 -20.33 14.57
N ARG A 21 26.72 -20.41 13.47
CA ARG A 21 26.42 -19.28 12.60
C ARG A 21 24.92 -19.16 12.43
N LEU A 22 24.41 -17.95 12.29
CA LEU A 22 22.99 -17.75 12.00
C LEU A 22 22.63 -18.38 10.64
N THR A 23 21.48 -19.05 10.61
CA THR A 23 20.82 -19.43 9.36
C THR A 23 20.16 -18.19 8.74
N ASP A 24 19.71 -18.25 7.48
CA ASP A 24 18.95 -17.13 6.88
C ASP A 24 17.71 -16.80 7.70
N ALA A 25 16.95 -17.84 8.10
CA ALA A 25 15.82 -17.68 9.02
C ALA A 25 16.22 -17.09 10.40
N GLY A 26 17.48 -17.28 10.82
CA GLY A 26 18.01 -16.67 12.03
C GLY A 26 18.33 -15.20 11.83
N ARG A 27 19.00 -14.84 10.72
CA ARG A 27 19.27 -13.45 10.34
C ARG A 27 17.99 -12.64 10.18
N ALA A 28 16.95 -13.24 9.59
CA ALA A 28 15.66 -12.58 9.37
C ALA A 28 14.95 -12.12 10.65
N GLN A 29 15.29 -12.70 11.82
CA GLN A 29 14.71 -12.32 13.11
C GLN A 29 15.38 -11.12 13.78
N PHE A 30 16.57 -10.73 13.31
CA PHE A 30 17.23 -9.52 13.80
C PHE A 30 16.66 -8.30 13.05
N GLY A 31 16.74 -7.13 13.68
CA GLY A 31 16.34 -5.88 13.03
C GLY A 31 17.14 -5.63 11.77
N HIS A 32 16.50 -5.02 10.77
CA HIS A 32 17.12 -4.64 9.51
C HIS A 32 17.09 -3.12 9.35
N ASP A 33 18.12 -2.56 8.72
CA ASP A 33 18.22 -1.12 8.43
C ASP A 33 17.68 -0.78 7.03
N TYR A 34 16.64 -1.51 6.59
CA TYR A 34 16.11 -1.38 5.23
C TYR A 34 15.45 -0.03 4.98
N ASP A 35 14.80 0.55 6.00
CA ASP A 35 14.15 1.85 5.87
C ASP A 35 15.18 2.97 5.67
N THR A 36 16.29 2.94 6.42
CA THR A 36 17.41 3.88 6.22
C THR A 36 18.02 3.72 4.84
N LEU A 37 18.27 2.49 4.39
CA LEU A 37 18.78 2.24 3.04
C LEU A 37 17.83 2.75 1.96
N ALA A 38 16.52 2.51 2.11
CA ALA A 38 15.50 2.97 1.18
C ALA A 38 15.41 4.50 1.14
N LEU A 39 15.43 5.17 2.29
CA LEU A 39 15.48 6.64 2.39
C LEU A 39 16.71 7.20 1.67
N LEU A 40 17.90 6.63 1.91
CA LEU A 40 19.12 7.06 1.24
C LEU A 40 19.02 6.89 -0.28
N ALA A 41 18.48 5.77 -0.76
CA ALA A 41 18.30 5.50 -2.17
C ALA A 41 17.33 6.49 -2.82
N LEU A 42 16.17 6.74 -2.21
CA LEU A 42 15.19 7.68 -2.75
C LEU A 42 15.66 9.14 -2.69
N ARG A 43 16.45 9.52 -1.66
CA ARG A 43 17.09 10.84 -1.61
C ARG A 43 18.09 11.01 -2.75
N ALA A 44 18.90 9.99 -3.01
CA ALA A 44 19.83 9.99 -4.15
C ALA A 44 19.10 10.04 -5.49
N LEU A 45 18.01 9.29 -5.65
CA LEU A 45 17.15 9.33 -6.84
C LEU A 45 16.59 10.74 -7.07
N ARG A 46 16.06 11.38 -6.01
CA ARG A 46 15.55 12.75 -6.06
C ARG A 46 16.64 13.76 -6.44
N GLN A 47 17.86 13.57 -5.94
CA GLN A 47 19.00 14.44 -6.31
C GLN A 47 19.41 14.27 -7.78
N ALA A 48 19.38 13.05 -8.29
CA ALA A 48 19.80 12.75 -9.66
C ALA A 48 18.75 13.12 -10.72
N GLY A 49 17.46 12.87 -10.43
CA GLY A 49 16.37 12.98 -11.41
C GLY A 49 15.21 13.90 -11.01
N GLY A 50 15.33 14.59 -9.87
CA GLY A 50 14.26 15.46 -9.34
C GLY A 50 13.04 14.69 -8.83
N SER A 51 11.96 15.43 -8.57
CA SER A 51 10.69 14.86 -8.08
C SER A 51 10.04 13.90 -9.09
N ALA A 52 10.15 14.19 -10.40
CA ALA A 52 9.59 13.32 -11.43
C ALA A 52 10.15 11.89 -11.38
N ALA A 53 11.46 11.74 -11.11
CA ALA A 53 12.05 10.41 -10.96
C ALA A 53 11.51 9.64 -9.75
N VAL A 54 11.18 10.34 -8.66
CA VAL A 54 10.53 9.74 -7.48
C VAL A 54 9.09 9.34 -7.80
N GLU A 55 8.34 10.20 -8.50
CA GLU A 55 6.98 9.90 -8.94
C GLU A 55 6.92 8.69 -9.86
N ASP A 56 7.85 8.60 -10.83
CA ASP A 56 7.98 7.46 -11.74
C ASP A 56 8.29 6.17 -10.96
N PHE A 57 9.23 6.23 -10.02
CA PHE A 57 9.52 5.10 -9.14
C PHE A 57 8.29 4.68 -8.32
N ALA A 58 7.58 5.65 -7.73
CA ALA A 58 6.40 5.40 -6.93
C ALA A 58 5.29 4.71 -7.75
N THR A 59 5.07 5.18 -8.98
CA THR A 59 4.14 4.58 -9.93
C THR A 59 4.57 3.15 -10.30
N GLN A 60 5.83 2.91 -10.66
CA GLN A 60 6.32 1.56 -10.97
C GLN A 60 6.15 0.61 -9.77
N ARG A 61 6.52 1.07 -8.57
CA ARG A 61 6.39 0.29 -7.34
C ARG A 61 4.95 -0.15 -7.10
N VAL A 62 3.98 0.76 -7.21
CA VAL A 62 2.59 0.41 -6.93
C VAL A 62 1.97 -0.49 -8.01
N HIS A 63 2.37 -0.35 -9.29
CA HIS A 63 1.93 -1.29 -10.32
C HIS A 63 2.45 -2.70 -10.05
N GLN A 64 3.69 -2.85 -9.57
CA GLN A 64 4.19 -4.15 -9.12
C GLN A 64 3.49 -4.65 -7.84
N LEU A 65 3.08 -3.74 -6.96
CA LEU A 65 2.34 -4.07 -5.75
C LEU A 65 0.93 -4.62 -6.06
N LEU A 66 0.30 -4.12 -7.11
CA LEU A 66 -1.07 -4.45 -7.49
C LEU A 66 -1.15 -5.30 -8.77
N SER A 67 -0.04 -5.87 -9.23
CA SER A 67 0.05 -6.63 -10.49
C SER A 67 -0.89 -7.84 -10.56
N ASP A 68 -1.21 -8.40 -9.39
CA ASP A 68 -2.04 -9.59 -9.26
C ASP A 68 -3.54 -9.24 -9.22
N VAL A 69 -3.89 -7.94 -9.20
CA VAL A 69 -5.28 -7.47 -9.22
C VAL A 69 -5.78 -7.47 -10.67
N PRO A 70 -6.87 -8.20 -10.98
CA PRO A 70 -7.38 -8.27 -12.35
C PRO A 70 -7.82 -6.90 -12.90
N GLU A 71 -7.33 -6.52 -14.08
CA GLU A 71 -7.69 -5.27 -14.75
C GLU A 71 -9.07 -5.32 -15.44
N ASP A 72 -9.55 -6.53 -15.72
CA ASP A 72 -10.58 -6.91 -16.70
C ASP A 72 -12.03 -6.56 -16.35
N ARG A 73 -12.26 -5.71 -15.36
CA ARG A 73 -13.57 -5.10 -15.08
C ARG A 73 -13.41 -3.65 -14.69
N ARG A 74 -13.72 -2.73 -15.60
CA ARG A 74 -14.18 -1.40 -15.18
C ARG A 74 -15.43 -1.64 -14.34
N THR A 75 -15.39 -1.24 -13.08
CA THR A 75 -16.53 -1.40 -12.16
C THR A 75 -17.69 -0.47 -12.53
N ASN A 76 -17.38 0.54 -13.35
CA ASN A 76 -18.30 1.51 -13.91
C ASN A 76 -18.38 1.39 -15.43
N ASP A 77 -19.61 1.29 -15.95
CA ASP A 77 -19.92 1.57 -17.34
C ASP A 77 -20.47 3.00 -17.42
N PRO A 78 -19.67 3.98 -17.90
CA PRO A 78 -20.12 5.37 -18.00
C PRO A 78 -21.34 5.53 -18.93
N LYS A 79 -21.65 4.55 -19.79
CA LYS A 79 -22.84 4.60 -20.66
C LYS A 79 -24.13 4.16 -19.96
N LYS A 80 -24.05 3.50 -18.80
CA LYS A 80 -25.23 2.99 -18.07
C LYS A 80 -25.56 3.77 -16.80
N GLY A 81 -24.71 4.69 -16.37
CA GLY A 81 -24.91 5.51 -15.16
C GLY A 81 -25.08 4.69 -13.88
N LYS A 82 -24.71 3.40 -13.89
CA LYS A 82 -24.85 2.48 -12.76
C LYS A 82 -23.52 1.79 -12.49
N THR A 83 -22.98 2.04 -11.30
CA THR A 83 -21.90 1.28 -10.70
C THR A 83 -22.40 -0.13 -10.41
N ASN A 84 -21.65 -1.15 -10.82
CA ASN A 84 -21.92 -2.50 -10.36
C ASN A 84 -21.30 -2.64 -8.96
N GLU A 85 -22.11 -2.42 -7.93
CA GLU A 85 -21.66 -2.39 -6.54
C GLU A 85 -20.89 -3.66 -6.14
N ASP A 86 -21.40 -4.82 -6.53
CA ASP A 86 -20.74 -6.10 -6.26
C ASP A 86 -19.36 -6.16 -6.94
N ALA A 87 -19.24 -5.67 -8.18
CA ALA A 87 -17.96 -5.62 -8.86
C ALA A 87 -16.96 -4.68 -8.16
N VAL A 88 -17.41 -3.52 -7.68
CA VAL A 88 -16.57 -2.60 -6.88
C VAL A 88 -16.09 -3.29 -5.60
N VAL A 89 -17.00 -3.90 -4.84
CA VAL A 89 -16.68 -4.56 -3.57
C VAL A 89 -15.69 -5.70 -3.80
N GLN A 90 -15.90 -6.53 -4.81
CA GLN A 90 -14.98 -7.63 -5.13
C GLN A 90 -13.60 -7.10 -5.54
N LYS A 91 -13.55 -6.01 -6.31
CA LYS A 91 -12.26 -5.42 -6.72
C LYS A 91 -11.54 -4.75 -5.57
N ALA A 92 -12.25 -4.05 -4.68
CA ALA A 92 -11.69 -3.51 -3.44
C ALA A 92 -11.11 -4.63 -2.56
N ARG A 93 -11.78 -5.80 -2.49
CA ARG A 93 -11.26 -6.97 -1.77
C ARG A 93 -9.99 -7.54 -2.41
N ALA A 94 -9.94 -7.61 -3.74
CA ALA A 94 -8.72 -8.04 -4.44
C ALA A 94 -7.54 -7.10 -4.18
N ILE A 95 -7.78 -5.79 -4.18
CA ILE A 95 -6.77 -4.77 -3.82
C ILE A 95 -6.32 -4.96 -2.37
N ALA A 96 -7.24 -5.08 -1.42
CA ALA A 96 -6.91 -5.29 0.00
C ALA A 96 -6.12 -6.60 0.22
N GLN A 97 -6.43 -7.65 -0.52
CA GLN A 97 -5.66 -8.89 -0.47
C GLN A 97 -4.23 -8.68 -0.99
N ALA A 98 -4.07 -8.08 -2.17
CA ALA A 98 -2.76 -7.80 -2.74
C ALA A 98 -1.89 -6.93 -1.81
N LEU A 99 -2.49 -5.93 -1.16
CA LEU A 99 -1.82 -5.12 -0.13
C LEU A 99 -1.45 -5.95 1.11
N SER A 100 -2.35 -6.80 1.59
CA SER A 100 -2.10 -7.66 2.75
C SER A 100 -0.97 -8.65 2.51
N ASP A 101 -0.85 -9.20 1.31
CA ASP A 101 0.24 -10.11 0.93
C ASP A 101 1.61 -9.41 0.97
N ARG A 102 1.64 -8.08 0.85
CA ARG A 102 2.83 -7.24 1.05
C ARG A 102 2.93 -6.62 2.45
N GLY A 103 2.14 -7.11 3.41
CA GLY A 103 2.25 -6.75 4.82
C GLY A 103 1.51 -5.48 5.22
N TYR A 104 0.59 -4.94 4.41
CA TYR A 104 -0.19 -3.75 4.79
C TYR A 104 -1.36 -4.04 5.76
N ALA A 105 -1.63 -5.32 6.05
CA ALA A 105 -2.74 -5.75 6.92
C ALA A 105 -4.05 -5.02 6.57
N ALA A 106 -4.53 -5.22 5.33
CA ALA A 106 -5.62 -4.46 4.77
C ALA A 106 -6.97 -5.22 4.81
N SER A 107 -8.06 -4.49 5.08
CA SER A 107 -9.44 -4.98 5.10
C SER A 107 -10.33 -4.15 4.18
N VAL A 108 -11.54 -4.67 3.92
CA VAL A 108 -12.62 -3.93 3.25
C VAL A 108 -13.87 -3.96 4.11
N ASP A 109 -14.34 -2.77 4.47
CA ASP A 109 -15.50 -2.57 5.34
C ASP A 109 -16.58 -1.73 4.64
N LYS A 110 -17.85 -1.96 4.99
CA LYS A 110 -18.96 -1.11 4.52
C LYS A 110 -18.92 0.23 5.26
N ALA A 111 -19.10 1.33 4.54
CA ALA A 111 -19.08 2.67 5.11
C ALA A 111 -20.06 3.59 4.39
N GLY A 112 -21.17 3.92 5.05
CA GLY A 112 -22.20 4.80 4.48
C GLY A 112 -22.71 4.32 3.12
N THR A 113 -22.60 5.19 2.11
CA THR A 113 -22.97 4.92 0.71
C THR A 113 -21.86 4.25 -0.12
N GLY A 114 -20.85 3.69 0.55
CA GLY A 114 -19.71 3.08 -0.11
C GLY A 114 -19.03 1.98 0.70
N VAL A 115 -17.80 1.68 0.31
CA VAL A 115 -16.87 0.81 1.07
C VAL A 115 -15.59 1.56 1.39
N GLN A 116 -14.82 1.02 2.32
CA GLN A 116 -13.50 1.53 2.68
C GLN A 116 -12.47 0.42 2.58
N ILE A 117 -11.32 0.73 1.99
CA ILE A 117 -10.10 -0.05 2.16
C ILE A 117 -9.34 0.54 3.35
N CYS A 118 -9.16 -0.27 4.38
CA CYS A 118 -8.49 0.10 5.63
C CYS A 118 -7.16 -0.65 5.71
N ARG A 119 -6.04 0.06 5.84
CA ARG A 119 -4.69 -0.52 5.99
C ARG A 119 -4.20 -0.26 7.41
N HIS A 120 -4.07 -1.33 8.20
CA HIS A 120 -3.69 -1.24 9.61
C HIS A 120 -2.18 -1.22 9.85
N HIS A 121 -1.39 -1.44 8.79
CA HIS A 121 0.06 -1.36 8.83
C HIS A 121 0.56 -0.75 7.51
N CYS A 122 1.62 0.05 7.60
CA CYS A 122 2.34 0.53 6.42
C CYS A 122 3.80 0.08 6.55
N PRO A 123 4.23 -0.92 5.75
CA PRO A 123 5.58 -1.48 5.84
C PRO A 123 6.67 -0.50 5.36
N ILE A 124 6.27 0.66 4.84
CA ILE A 124 7.16 1.72 4.37
C ILE A 124 6.83 3.06 5.03
N GLN A 125 6.23 3.08 6.22
CA GLN A 125 5.71 4.31 6.85
C GLN A 125 6.77 5.42 6.96
N ASP A 126 7.98 5.09 7.40
CA ASP A 126 9.05 6.07 7.63
C ASP A 126 9.55 6.64 6.29
N VAL A 127 9.56 5.80 5.25
CA VAL A 127 9.90 6.21 3.88
C VAL A 127 8.79 7.10 3.30
N ALA A 128 7.53 6.70 3.47
CA ALA A 128 6.37 7.41 2.95
C ALA A 128 6.14 8.78 3.61
N GLN A 129 6.60 8.97 4.85
CA GLN A 129 6.62 10.27 5.54
C GLN A 129 7.48 11.31 4.82
N GLU A 130 8.63 10.91 4.27
CA GLU A 130 9.52 11.83 3.55
C GLU A 130 9.22 11.90 2.03
N PHE A 131 8.60 10.85 1.50
CA PHE A 131 8.28 10.69 0.08
C PHE A 131 6.77 10.42 -0.12
N PRO A 132 5.91 11.44 0.08
CA PRO A 132 4.45 11.31 -0.04
C PRO A 132 3.98 10.92 -1.46
N GLU A 133 4.84 11.04 -2.47
CA GLU A 133 4.62 10.55 -3.83
C GLU A 133 4.28 9.05 -3.84
N LEU A 134 4.81 8.27 -2.88
CA LEU A 134 4.50 6.85 -2.71
C LEU A 134 3.02 6.61 -2.37
N CYS A 135 2.47 7.37 -1.42
CA CYS A 135 1.07 7.28 -1.05
C CYS A 135 0.16 7.83 -2.16
N ALA A 136 0.56 8.92 -2.82
CA ALA A 136 -0.19 9.50 -3.92
C ALA A 136 -0.27 8.54 -5.12
N ALA A 137 0.82 7.88 -5.48
CA ALA A 137 0.83 6.87 -6.54
C ALA A 137 -0.08 5.68 -6.20
N GLU A 138 -0.08 5.20 -4.96
CA GLU A 138 -0.97 4.13 -4.53
C GLU A 138 -2.45 4.53 -4.67
N HIS A 139 -2.82 5.73 -4.24
CA HIS A 139 -4.19 6.24 -4.39
C HIS A 139 -4.62 6.36 -5.86
N ARG A 140 -3.73 6.84 -6.74
CA ARG A 140 -3.99 6.89 -8.19
C ARG A 140 -4.21 5.51 -8.79
N ALA A 141 -3.33 4.55 -8.50
CA ALA A 141 -3.44 3.20 -9.03
C ALA A 141 -4.72 2.50 -8.55
N VAL A 142 -5.12 2.70 -7.29
CA VAL A 142 -6.40 2.19 -6.77
C VAL A 142 -7.59 2.82 -7.49
N ALA A 143 -7.58 4.14 -7.72
CA ALA A 143 -8.63 4.83 -8.47
C ALA A 143 -8.73 4.29 -9.91
N GLU A 144 -7.59 4.10 -10.59
CA GLU A 144 -7.50 3.57 -11.94
C GLU A 144 -8.03 2.14 -12.05
N LEU A 145 -7.62 1.25 -11.13
CA LEU A 145 -8.09 -0.14 -11.09
C LEU A 145 -9.60 -0.21 -10.88
N LEU A 146 -10.15 0.62 -10.00
CA LEU A 146 -11.59 0.68 -9.77
C LEU A 146 -12.31 1.36 -10.95
N GLY A 147 -11.65 2.28 -11.64
CA GLY A 147 -12.26 3.10 -12.69
C GLY A 147 -13.23 4.15 -12.14
N GLN A 148 -12.98 4.62 -10.91
CA GLN A 148 -13.80 5.64 -10.25
C GLN A 148 -13.04 6.45 -9.22
N HIS A 149 -13.61 7.60 -8.85
CA HIS A 149 -13.04 8.44 -7.81
C HIS A 149 -12.99 7.69 -6.47
N ILE A 150 -11.89 7.87 -5.75
CA ILE A 150 -11.68 7.40 -4.39
C ILE A 150 -11.24 8.56 -3.53
N GLN A 151 -11.57 8.52 -2.25
CA GLN A 151 -11.23 9.58 -1.31
C GLN A 151 -10.33 9.03 -0.20
N PRO A 152 -9.04 9.40 -0.18
CA PRO A 152 -8.20 9.17 0.99
C PRO A 152 -8.77 9.97 2.18
N LEU A 153 -9.00 9.30 3.30
CA LEU A 153 -9.53 9.91 4.52
C LEU A 153 -8.46 10.07 5.60
N ALA A 154 -7.50 9.15 5.65
CA ALA A 154 -6.38 9.16 6.59
C ALA A 154 -5.20 8.40 6.00
N THR A 155 -3.98 8.77 6.38
CA THR A 155 -2.77 8.01 6.07
C THR A 155 -1.87 7.88 7.31
N ILE A 156 -1.22 6.73 7.46
CA ILE A 156 -0.22 6.51 8.52
C ILE A 156 0.98 7.44 8.33
N ALA A 157 1.34 7.75 7.07
CA ALA A 157 2.41 8.70 6.76
C ALA A 157 2.11 10.10 7.32
N ASP A 158 0.85 10.53 7.36
CA ASP A 158 0.46 11.81 7.97
C ASP A 158 0.29 11.72 9.51
N GLY A 159 0.73 10.63 10.12
CA GLY A 159 0.68 10.42 11.58
C GLY A 159 -0.64 9.83 12.10
N ASN A 160 -1.53 9.35 11.23
CA ASN A 160 -2.72 8.63 11.67
C ASN A 160 -2.39 7.18 12.07
N GLY A 161 -3.27 6.52 12.84
CA GLY A 161 -3.11 5.11 13.21
C GLY A 161 -3.52 4.10 12.13
N ILE A 162 -4.07 4.58 11.01
CA ILE A 162 -4.62 3.75 9.93
C ILE A 162 -4.62 4.55 8.62
N CYS A 163 -4.39 3.88 7.48
CA CYS A 163 -4.71 4.48 6.20
C CYS A 163 -6.11 4.04 5.76
N THR A 164 -6.99 5.00 5.46
CA THR A 164 -8.37 4.73 5.04
C THR A 164 -8.65 5.36 3.69
N THR A 165 -9.13 4.56 2.75
CA THR A 165 -9.56 5.00 1.42
C THR A 165 -11.04 4.69 1.24
N HIS A 166 -11.87 5.71 1.09
CA HIS A 166 -13.30 5.56 0.79
C HIS A 166 -13.55 5.42 -0.70
N ILE A 167 -14.44 4.50 -1.04
CA ILE A 167 -14.84 4.17 -2.39
C ILE A 167 -16.37 4.28 -2.44
N PRO A 168 -16.94 5.31 -3.09
CA PRO A 168 -18.39 5.44 -3.21
C PRO A 168 -18.97 4.32 -4.09
N LEU A 169 -20.14 3.80 -3.72
CA LEU A 169 -20.91 2.85 -4.53
C LEU A 169 -22.04 3.53 -5.31
N THR A 170 -22.45 4.71 -4.86
CA THR A 170 -23.32 5.62 -5.60
C THR A 170 -22.54 6.84 -6.09
N ILE A 171 -22.57 7.08 -7.40
CA ILE A 171 -22.06 8.33 -7.98
C ILE A 171 -23.11 9.39 -7.69
N ILE A 172 -22.81 10.30 -6.76
CA ILE A 172 -23.61 11.52 -6.60
C ILE A 172 -23.14 12.47 -7.70
N ASP A 173 -23.99 12.68 -8.71
CA ASP A 173 -23.72 13.64 -9.77
C ASP A 173 -23.90 15.06 -9.20
N PRO A 174 -22.82 15.85 -9.03
CA PRO A 174 -22.92 17.17 -8.40
C PRO A 174 -23.77 18.17 -9.22
N SER A 175 -24.09 17.85 -10.48
CA SER A 175 -24.95 18.64 -11.35
C SER A 175 -26.45 18.56 -11.04
N THR A 176 -26.88 17.74 -10.07
CA THR A 176 -28.30 17.60 -9.70
C THR A 176 -28.60 18.28 -8.36
N THR A 177 -28.10 19.49 -8.14
CA THR A 177 -28.66 20.37 -7.11
C THR A 177 -29.53 21.38 -7.83
N ASP A 178 -30.82 21.08 -7.94
CA ASP A 178 -31.82 21.98 -8.50
C ASP A 178 -32.16 23.05 -7.43
N PRO A 179 -31.77 24.32 -7.58
CA PRO A 179 -32.09 25.36 -6.61
C PRO A 179 -33.49 25.90 -6.95
N SER A 180 -34.53 25.09 -6.71
CA SER A 180 -35.90 25.49 -7.02
C SER A 180 -36.89 24.98 -5.98
N THR A 181 -36.76 25.41 -4.72
CA THR A 181 -37.93 25.52 -3.84
C THR A 181 -37.72 26.54 -2.73
N SER A 182 -37.91 27.83 -3.02
CA SER A 182 -38.33 28.81 -2.01
C SER A 182 -38.99 30.03 -2.66
N LYS A 183 -40.33 30.07 -2.69
CA LYS A 183 -41.12 31.26 -2.31
C LYS A 183 -42.62 30.95 -2.38
N GLU A 184 -43.16 30.52 -1.26
CA GLU A 184 -44.55 30.77 -0.86
C GLU A 184 -44.50 31.18 0.61
N THR A 185 -44.53 32.48 0.88
CA THR A 185 -45.43 33.22 1.80
C THR A 185 -45.03 34.69 1.80
#